data_AF-A0AAW0AKT1-F1
#
_entry.id   AF-A0AAW0AKT1-F1
#
_cell.length_a   1.000
_cell.length_b   1.000
_cell.length_c   1.000
_cell.angle_alpha   90.00
_cell.angle_beta   90.00
_cell.angle_gamma   90.00
#
_symmetry.space_group_name_H-M   'P 1'
#
loop_
_entity.id
_entity.type
_entity.pdbx_description
1 polymer ?
#
loop_
_entity_poly.entity_id
_entity_poly.type
_entity_poly.pdbx_seq_one_letter_code
_entity_poly.pdbx_strand_id
1 'polypeptide(L)'
;MTSSLPATTLDPVDSALQIPITALQAILPTSNGKAISPCSSITEILQLNTKNLPPIASTPFHWPDDGTLFGAASSVIDTPAKSIILRKQPMPTKAEIESLHLRTTKAAQSGKLTFAYPVSQPGDETSIIRLPLWAVSFWILVYSIQEHREVWEAARTWLQNHGFAAFVNELFSELPWQLRLPRAMGDVMDMARFLSDRWLNDVALSQLTELIRGSLGTETKICVEDVYWSNLMIDAYKKRDNGHSISRYVNTVGERLQDGTYTQVLCPVSVHFNAQINSLPVNRNGNHWVALAIDVVKQHPWAQD
;
A
#
# COMPACT_ATOMS: atom_id res chain seq x y z
N MET A 1 -14.61 21.65 -32.09
CA MET A 1 -13.19 21.85 -31.77
C MET A 1 -12.71 20.66 -30.96
N THR A 2 -12.08 19.69 -31.64
CA THR A 2 -11.51 18.48 -31.03
C THR A 2 -10.18 18.84 -30.37
N SER A 3 -10.21 19.04 -29.05
CA SER A 3 -9.00 19.20 -28.25
C SER A 3 -8.36 17.82 -28.04
N SER A 4 -7.38 17.48 -28.88
CA SER A 4 -6.47 16.37 -28.62
C SER A 4 -5.62 16.70 -27.40
N LEU A 5 -5.77 15.93 -26.32
CA LEU A 5 -4.81 15.94 -25.21
C LEU A 5 -3.40 15.61 -25.74
N PRO A 6 -2.35 16.31 -25.29
CA PRO A 6 -0.99 16.00 -25.71
C PRO A 6 -0.61 14.62 -25.16
N ALA A 7 -0.04 13.78 -26.03
CA ALA A 7 0.57 12.53 -25.63
C ALA A 7 1.76 12.87 -24.69
N THR A 8 1.60 12.60 -23.41
CA THR A 8 2.67 12.72 -22.41
C THR A 8 3.73 11.69 -22.78
N THR A 9 4.83 12.13 -23.39
CA THR A 9 6.04 11.31 -23.54
C THR A 9 6.56 11.02 -22.14
N LEU A 10 6.47 9.74 -21.75
CA LEU A 10 7.03 9.24 -20.49
C LEU A 10 8.53 9.55 -20.42
N ASP A 11 9.02 9.84 -19.22
CA ASP A 11 10.44 9.98 -18.94
C ASP A 11 11.16 8.68 -19.41
N PRO A 12 12.30 8.76 -20.13
CA PRO A 12 13.05 7.59 -20.55
C PRO A 12 13.32 6.60 -19.42
N VAL A 13 13.50 7.08 -18.18
CA VAL A 13 13.71 6.25 -16.99
C VAL A 13 12.47 5.41 -16.67
N ASP A 14 11.29 6.03 -16.70
CA ASP A 14 10.02 5.35 -16.45
C ASP A 14 9.74 4.30 -17.53
N SER A 15 10.12 4.59 -18.78
CA SER A 15 9.93 3.68 -19.91
C SER A 15 10.75 2.38 -19.80
N ALA A 16 11.97 2.44 -19.23
CA ALA A 16 12.87 1.29 -19.12
C ALA A 16 12.47 0.32 -17.99
N LEU A 17 11.77 0.83 -16.97
CA LEU A 17 11.30 0.05 -15.81
C LEU A 17 9.86 -0.44 -15.98
N GLN A 18 9.10 0.13 -16.90
CA GLN A 18 7.73 -0.27 -17.18
C GLN A 18 7.69 -1.66 -17.82
N ILE A 19 6.88 -2.56 -17.25
CA ILE A 19 6.69 -3.90 -17.80
C ILE A 19 5.83 -3.79 -19.07
N PRO A 20 6.29 -4.27 -20.23
CA PRO A 20 5.47 -4.27 -21.43
C PRO A 20 4.20 -5.10 -21.25
N ILE A 21 3.03 -4.57 -21.63
CA ILE A 21 1.74 -5.29 -21.53
C ILE A 21 1.78 -6.65 -22.23
N THR A 22 2.43 -6.72 -23.38
CA THR A 22 2.59 -7.97 -24.15
C THR A 22 3.46 -9.00 -23.42
N ALA A 23 4.45 -8.56 -22.63
CA ALA A 23 5.23 -9.43 -21.76
C ALA A 23 4.41 -9.92 -20.56
N LEU A 24 3.61 -9.04 -19.94
CA LEU A 24 2.69 -9.42 -18.87
C LEU A 24 1.68 -10.46 -19.34
N GLN A 25 1.10 -10.31 -20.54
CA GLN A 25 0.16 -11.29 -21.10
C GLN A 25 0.80 -12.67 -21.29
N ALA A 26 2.08 -12.71 -21.69
CA ALA A 26 2.82 -13.96 -21.85
C ALA A 26 3.16 -14.64 -20.52
N ILE A 27 3.43 -13.83 -19.47
CA ILE A 27 3.94 -14.33 -18.18
C ILE A 27 2.81 -14.60 -17.17
N LEU A 28 1.81 -13.74 -17.10
CA LEU A 28 0.69 -13.79 -16.15
C LEU A 28 -0.66 -13.80 -16.88
N PRO A 29 -0.97 -14.86 -17.65
CA PRO A 29 -2.29 -14.96 -18.28
C PRO A 29 -3.36 -15.19 -17.20
N THR A 30 -4.43 -14.38 -17.24
CA THR A 30 -5.67 -14.66 -16.51
C THR A 30 -6.45 -15.79 -17.18
N SER A 31 -7.51 -16.28 -16.53
CA SER A 31 -8.43 -17.29 -17.07
C SER A 31 -9.01 -16.92 -18.44
N ASN A 32 -9.10 -15.62 -18.73
CA ASN A 32 -9.60 -15.08 -19.99
C ASN A 32 -8.48 -14.69 -20.97
N GLY A 33 -7.22 -15.07 -20.70
CA GLY A 33 -6.06 -14.74 -21.54
C GLY A 33 -5.63 -13.26 -21.50
N LYS A 34 -6.20 -12.45 -20.60
CA LYS A 34 -5.79 -11.06 -20.37
C LYS A 34 -4.59 -11.01 -19.42
N ALA A 35 -3.82 -9.93 -19.45
CA ALA A 35 -2.81 -9.69 -18.42
C ALA A 35 -3.49 -9.23 -17.13
N ILE A 36 -2.95 -9.64 -15.98
CA ILE A 36 -3.24 -8.95 -14.72
C ILE A 36 -2.77 -7.49 -14.86
N SER A 37 -3.66 -6.57 -14.56
CA SER A 37 -3.38 -5.14 -14.53
C SER A 37 -3.66 -4.58 -13.13
N PRO A 38 -3.17 -3.38 -12.79
CA PRO A 38 -3.55 -2.72 -11.52
C PRO A 38 -5.07 -2.55 -11.33
N CYS A 39 -5.82 -2.49 -12.43
CA CYS A 39 -7.28 -2.37 -12.43
C CYS A 39 -8.00 -3.73 -12.41
N SER A 40 -7.28 -4.84 -12.42
CA SER A 40 -7.88 -6.17 -12.27
C SER A 40 -8.61 -6.28 -10.93
N SER A 41 -9.63 -7.13 -10.85
CA SER A 41 -10.34 -7.30 -9.59
C SER A 41 -9.60 -8.22 -8.62
N ILE A 42 -9.96 -8.16 -7.33
CA ILE A 42 -9.47 -9.11 -6.32
C ILE A 42 -9.76 -10.55 -6.75
N THR A 43 -10.94 -10.82 -7.30
CA THR A 43 -11.29 -12.16 -7.79
C THR A 43 -10.32 -12.65 -8.88
N GLU A 44 -9.90 -11.77 -9.80
CA GLU A 44 -8.94 -12.15 -10.85
C GLU A 44 -7.58 -12.56 -10.27
N ILE A 45 -7.08 -11.87 -9.23
CA ILE A 45 -5.81 -12.26 -8.58
C ILE A 45 -5.96 -13.56 -7.77
N LEU A 46 -7.11 -13.79 -7.13
CA LEU A 46 -7.39 -15.02 -6.38
C LEU A 46 -7.49 -16.24 -7.31
N GLN A 47 -8.04 -16.04 -8.52
CA GLN A 47 -8.19 -17.09 -9.54
C GLN A 47 -6.92 -17.30 -10.38
N LEU A 48 -5.89 -16.45 -10.22
CA LEU A 48 -4.63 -16.62 -10.94
C LEU A 48 -4.05 -18.02 -10.65
N ASN A 49 -3.55 -18.70 -11.67
CA ASN A 49 -2.86 -19.97 -11.46
C ASN A 49 -1.47 -19.68 -10.87
N THR A 50 -1.27 -19.98 -9.58
CA THR A 50 0.01 -19.74 -8.88
C THR A 50 1.18 -20.52 -9.47
N LYS A 51 0.93 -21.61 -10.21
CA LYS A 51 1.97 -22.31 -10.99
C LYS A 51 2.55 -21.45 -12.12
N ASN A 52 1.92 -20.32 -12.44
CA ASN A 52 2.45 -19.35 -13.39
C ASN A 52 3.39 -18.33 -12.74
N LEU A 53 3.42 -18.24 -11.41
CA LEU A 53 4.36 -17.37 -10.69
C LEU A 53 5.73 -18.04 -10.58
N PRO A 54 6.83 -17.28 -10.68
CA PRO A 54 8.16 -17.83 -10.43
C PRO A 54 8.31 -18.31 -8.98
N PRO A 55 9.10 -19.38 -8.74
CA PRO A 55 9.44 -19.81 -7.39
C PRO A 55 10.38 -18.79 -6.73
N ILE A 56 10.29 -18.59 -5.41
CA ILE A 56 11.25 -17.76 -4.68
C ILE A 56 12.54 -18.55 -4.48
N ALA A 57 13.71 -17.93 -4.69
CA ALA A 57 14.99 -18.54 -4.43
C ALA A 57 15.12 -18.92 -2.94
N SER A 58 15.58 -20.14 -2.69
CA SER A 58 15.86 -20.63 -1.34
C SER A 58 17.17 -20.08 -0.77
N THR A 59 18.09 -19.65 -1.64
CA THR A 59 19.39 -19.08 -1.27
C THR A 59 19.55 -17.70 -1.88
N PRO A 60 20.20 -16.75 -1.17
CA PRO A 60 20.50 -15.44 -1.70
C PRO A 60 21.34 -15.52 -2.97
N PHE A 61 21.11 -14.58 -3.87
CA PHE A 61 21.87 -14.43 -5.09
C PHE A 61 23.20 -13.72 -4.83
N HIS A 62 24.25 -14.14 -5.54
CA HIS A 62 25.52 -13.44 -5.56
C HIS A 62 25.54 -12.48 -6.75
N TRP A 63 25.11 -11.25 -6.50
CA TRP A 63 25.07 -10.20 -7.51
C TRP A 63 26.47 -9.66 -7.80
N PRO A 64 26.85 -9.52 -9.08
CA PRO A 64 28.05 -8.78 -9.44
C PRO A 64 27.99 -7.31 -8.99
N ASP A 65 29.17 -6.67 -8.95
CA ASP A 65 29.29 -5.23 -8.76
C ASP A 65 28.59 -4.45 -9.89
N ASP A 66 28.16 -3.21 -9.60
CA ASP A 66 27.39 -2.37 -10.54
C ASP A 66 28.06 -2.20 -11.91
N GLY A 67 29.39 -2.18 -11.95
CA GLY A 67 30.17 -2.04 -13.19
C GLY A 67 30.00 -3.20 -14.17
N THR A 68 29.68 -4.41 -13.68
CA THR A 68 29.47 -5.61 -14.50
C THR A 68 28.01 -6.07 -14.50
N LEU A 69 27.27 -5.73 -13.44
CA LEU A 69 25.86 -6.03 -13.30
C LEU A 69 25.04 -5.36 -14.39
N PHE A 70 25.22 -4.07 -14.66
CA PHE A 70 24.38 -3.34 -15.62
C PHE A 70 25.07 -3.07 -16.96
N GLY A 71 24.34 -3.28 -18.05
CA GLY A 71 24.88 -3.20 -19.40
C GLY A 71 23.93 -2.58 -20.42
N ALA A 72 24.49 -2.30 -21.60
CA ALA A 72 23.75 -1.96 -22.82
C ALA A 72 23.56 -3.18 -23.74
N ALA A 73 24.11 -4.34 -23.36
CA ALA A 73 23.98 -5.57 -24.13
C ALA A 73 22.51 -6.00 -24.24
N SER A 74 22.15 -6.61 -25.37
CA SER A 74 20.78 -7.09 -25.62
C SER A 74 20.34 -8.10 -24.57
N SER A 75 19.06 -7.99 -24.20
CA SER A 75 18.38 -8.93 -23.32
C SER A 75 18.10 -10.25 -24.06
N VAL A 76 18.12 -11.38 -23.34
CA VAL A 76 17.64 -12.67 -23.88
C VAL A 76 16.12 -12.65 -24.14
N ILE A 77 15.40 -11.74 -23.47
CA ILE A 77 14.01 -11.39 -23.74
C ILE A 77 14.02 -10.26 -24.78
N ASP A 78 14.09 -10.62 -26.05
CA ASP A 78 13.99 -9.73 -27.21
C ASP A 78 12.58 -9.69 -27.83
N THR A 79 11.70 -10.60 -27.38
CA THR A 79 10.33 -10.78 -27.87
C THR A 79 9.41 -11.11 -26.70
N PRO A 80 8.13 -10.72 -26.74
CA PRO A 80 7.19 -10.97 -25.62
C PRO A 80 7.08 -12.43 -25.22
N ALA A 81 7.11 -13.37 -26.18
CA ALA A 81 7.02 -14.81 -25.91
C ALA A 81 8.21 -15.35 -25.08
N LYS A 82 9.42 -14.80 -25.26
CA LYS A 82 10.60 -15.21 -24.48
C LYS A 82 10.53 -14.79 -23.02
N SER A 83 9.64 -13.87 -22.66
CA SER A 83 9.43 -13.43 -21.28
C SER A 83 9.00 -14.59 -20.35
N ILE A 84 8.46 -15.68 -20.91
CA ILE A 84 8.17 -16.94 -20.20
C ILE A 84 9.39 -17.47 -19.42
N ILE A 85 10.62 -17.14 -19.82
CA ILE A 85 11.82 -17.50 -19.06
C ILE A 85 11.75 -17.03 -17.60
N LEU A 86 11.16 -15.85 -17.34
CA LEU A 86 11.04 -15.30 -15.99
C LEU A 86 10.18 -16.16 -15.07
N ARG A 87 9.29 -17.02 -15.60
CA ARG A 87 8.48 -17.96 -14.79
C ARG A 87 9.27 -19.18 -14.33
N LYS A 88 10.28 -19.55 -15.10
CA LYS A 88 11.07 -20.77 -14.87
C LYS A 88 12.26 -20.52 -13.95
N GLN A 89 12.65 -19.25 -13.79
CA GLN A 89 13.79 -18.85 -12.99
C GLN A 89 13.36 -18.46 -11.58
N PRO A 90 14.14 -18.82 -10.55
CA PRO A 90 13.81 -18.46 -9.18
C PRO A 90 13.93 -16.95 -8.97
N MET A 91 12.93 -16.28 -8.40
CA MET A 91 13.02 -14.85 -8.12
C MET A 91 13.90 -14.58 -6.88
N PRO A 92 14.62 -13.44 -6.83
CA PRO A 92 15.36 -13.03 -5.64
C PRO A 92 14.45 -12.80 -4.43
N THR A 93 15.03 -12.74 -3.24
CA THR A 93 14.28 -12.40 -2.03
C THR A 93 13.79 -10.94 -2.06
N LYS A 94 12.76 -10.62 -1.27
CA LYS A 94 12.19 -9.26 -1.19
C LYS A 94 13.25 -8.19 -0.90
N ALA A 95 14.16 -8.46 0.05
CA ALA A 95 15.25 -7.54 0.40
C ALA A 95 16.24 -7.32 -0.75
N GLU A 96 16.54 -8.38 -1.53
CA GLU A 96 17.41 -8.27 -2.70
C GLU A 96 16.75 -7.50 -3.82
N ILE A 97 15.44 -7.70 -4.05
CA ILE A 97 14.69 -6.92 -5.04
C ILE A 97 14.62 -5.44 -4.66
N GLU A 98 14.42 -5.10 -3.39
CA GLU A 98 14.42 -3.71 -2.94
C GLU A 98 15.78 -3.04 -3.22
N SER A 99 16.88 -3.73 -2.89
CA SER A 99 18.24 -3.28 -3.19
C SER A 99 18.49 -3.17 -4.70
N LEU A 100 18.10 -4.19 -5.46
CA LEU A 100 18.27 -4.25 -6.92
C LEU A 100 17.42 -3.19 -7.61
N HIS A 101 16.22 -2.91 -7.14
CA HIS A 101 15.32 -1.91 -7.71
C HIS A 101 15.95 -0.52 -7.62
N LEU A 102 16.50 -0.14 -6.46
CA LEU A 102 17.22 1.13 -6.30
C LEU A 102 18.41 1.25 -7.28
N ARG A 103 19.20 0.18 -7.42
CA ARG A 103 20.35 0.12 -8.33
C ARG A 103 19.90 0.18 -9.80
N THR A 104 18.81 -0.50 -10.15
CA THR A 104 18.20 -0.55 -11.48
C THR A 104 17.69 0.83 -11.91
N THR A 105 17.06 1.59 -11.01
CA THR A 105 16.62 2.97 -11.28
C THR A 105 17.79 3.88 -11.62
N LYS A 106 18.90 3.80 -10.85
CA LYS A 106 20.14 4.55 -11.15
C LYS A 106 20.77 4.11 -12.48
N ALA A 107 20.74 2.82 -12.77
CA ALA A 107 21.26 2.27 -14.02
C ALA A 107 20.44 2.74 -15.24
N ALA A 108 19.10 2.78 -15.12
CA ALA A 108 18.20 3.31 -16.15
C ALA A 108 18.48 4.79 -16.43
N GLN A 109 18.67 5.61 -15.38
CA GLN A 109 19.09 7.01 -15.50
C GLN A 109 20.44 7.17 -16.21
N SER A 110 21.32 6.18 -16.08
CA SER A 110 22.63 6.13 -16.73
C SER A 110 22.59 5.49 -18.13
N GLY A 111 21.40 5.27 -18.70
CA GLY A 111 21.22 4.70 -20.04
C GLY A 111 21.49 3.21 -20.16
N LYS A 112 21.55 2.47 -19.05
CA LYS A 112 21.65 1.00 -19.08
C LYS A 112 20.28 0.39 -19.39
N LEU A 113 20.28 -0.76 -20.07
CA LEU A 113 19.05 -1.42 -20.54
C LEU A 113 18.85 -2.82 -19.96
N THR A 114 19.93 -3.45 -19.51
CA THR A 114 19.90 -4.83 -19.00
C THR A 114 20.75 -5.00 -17.75
N PHE A 115 20.49 -6.08 -17.03
CA PHE A 115 21.30 -6.52 -15.90
C PHE A 115 21.68 -8.00 -16.02
N ALA A 116 22.81 -8.38 -15.44
CA ALA A 116 23.27 -9.75 -15.31
C ALA A 116 22.43 -10.50 -14.28
N TYR A 117 21.88 -11.62 -14.69
CA TYR A 117 21.07 -12.49 -13.85
C TYR A 117 21.67 -13.90 -13.85
N PRO A 118 22.08 -14.43 -12.68
CA PRO A 118 22.60 -15.78 -12.57
C PRO A 118 21.46 -16.80 -12.69
N VAL A 119 21.69 -17.82 -13.50
CA VAL A 119 20.78 -18.94 -13.76
C VAL A 119 21.46 -20.21 -13.34
N SER A 120 20.92 -20.86 -12.31
CA SER A 120 21.33 -22.19 -11.89
C SER A 120 20.77 -23.22 -12.87
N GLN A 121 21.66 -23.91 -13.60
CA GLN A 121 21.28 -25.08 -14.38
C GLN A 121 21.47 -26.35 -13.54
N PRO A 122 20.66 -27.41 -13.75
CA PRO A 122 20.92 -28.70 -13.13
C PRO A 122 22.27 -29.25 -13.64
N GLY A 123 23.32 -29.23 -12.81
CA GLY A 123 24.66 -29.69 -13.21
C GLY A 123 25.86 -28.78 -12.90
N ASP A 124 25.71 -27.79 -12.01
CA ASP A 124 26.80 -27.07 -11.30
C ASP A 124 27.55 -25.92 -12.01
N GLU A 125 27.15 -25.48 -13.21
CA GLU A 125 27.64 -24.19 -13.75
C GLU A 125 26.56 -23.10 -13.64
N THR A 126 26.85 -22.07 -12.83
CA THR A 126 26.03 -20.85 -12.78
C THR A 126 26.26 -20.04 -14.05
N SER A 127 25.37 -20.18 -15.02
CA SER A 127 25.38 -19.36 -16.22
C SER A 127 24.83 -17.96 -15.93
N ILE A 128 25.31 -16.92 -16.61
CA ILE A 128 24.78 -15.56 -16.48
C ILE A 128 24.03 -15.21 -17.76
N ILE A 129 22.77 -14.80 -17.64
CA ILE A 129 21.97 -14.24 -18.73
C ILE A 129 21.77 -12.73 -18.53
N ARG A 130 21.47 -12.00 -19.60
CA ARG A 130 21.09 -10.59 -19.51
C ARG A 130 19.57 -10.45 -19.57
N LEU A 131 18.99 -9.92 -18.49
CA LEU A 131 17.57 -9.60 -18.39
C LEU A 131 17.33 -8.11 -18.56
N PRO A 132 16.16 -7.69 -19.07
CA PRO A 132 15.82 -6.28 -19.17
C PRO A 132 15.54 -5.69 -17.79
N LEU A 133 15.80 -4.40 -17.58
CA LEU A 133 15.63 -3.74 -16.27
C LEU A 133 14.21 -3.91 -15.69
N TRP A 134 13.17 -3.88 -16.54
CA TRP A 134 11.78 -4.09 -16.11
C TRP A 134 11.51 -5.46 -15.47
N ALA A 135 12.39 -6.47 -15.63
CA ALA A 135 12.21 -7.76 -14.97
C ALA A 135 12.21 -7.63 -13.43
N VAL A 136 12.92 -6.62 -12.89
CA VAL A 136 12.87 -6.29 -11.46
C VAL A 136 11.47 -5.80 -11.06
N SER A 137 10.88 -4.90 -11.86
CA SER A 137 9.49 -4.45 -11.67
C SER A 137 8.49 -5.60 -11.74
N PHE A 138 8.73 -6.59 -12.61
CA PHE A 138 7.94 -7.80 -12.67
C PHE A 138 8.02 -8.62 -11.37
N TRP A 139 9.20 -8.79 -10.78
CA TRP A 139 9.30 -9.49 -9.49
C TRP A 139 8.63 -8.74 -8.34
N ILE A 140 8.70 -7.40 -8.33
CA ILE A 140 7.94 -6.57 -7.39
C ILE A 140 6.43 -6.83 -7.54
N LEU A 141 5.95 -6.88 -8.79
CA LEU A 141 4.55 -7.19 -9.09
C LEU A 141 4.17 -8.58 -8.59
N VAL A 142 5.01 -9.60 -8.79
CA VAL A 142 4.76 -10.97 -8.31
C VAL A 142 4.64 -11.01 -6.78
N TYR A 143 5.55 -10.35 -6.05
CA TYR A 143 5.46 -10.25 -4.59
C TYR A 143 4.17 -9.56 -4.14
N SER A 144 3.80 -8.45 -4.79
CA SER A 144 2.55 -7.74 -4.51
C SER A 144 1.34 -8.64 -4.77
N ILE A 145 1.32 -9.42 -5.85
CA ILE A 145 0.25 -10.39 -6.12
C ILE A 145 0.17 -11.45 -5.01
N GLN A 146 1.31 -12.02 -4.58
CA GLN A 146 1.35 -13.04 -3.53
C GLN A 146 0.82 -12.49 -2.19
N GLU A 147 1.29 -11.31 -1.79
CA GLU A 147 0.88 -10.62 -0.56
C GLU A 147 -0.61 -10.29 -0.57
N HIS A 148 -1.11 -9.72 -1.66
CA HIS A 148 -2.53 -9.44 -1.82
C HIS A 148 -3.37 -10.71 -1.78
N ARG A 149 -2.95 -11.77 -2.47
CA ARG A 149 -3.69 -13.03 -2.45
C ARG A 149 -3.81 -13.62 -1.06
N GLU A 150 -2.72 -13.67 -0.30
CA GLU A 150 -2.76 -14.22 1.06
C GLU A 150 -3.78 -13.48 1.92
N VAL A 151 -3.73 -12.15 1.91
CA VAL A 151 -4.64 -11.30 2.70
C VAL A 151 -6.09 -11.44 2.23
N TRP A 152 -6.34 -11.42 0.93
CA TRP A 152 -7.69 -11.50 0.37
C TRP A 152 -8.29 -12.92 0.43
N GLU A 153 -7.47 -13.97 0.38
CA GLU A 153 -7.94 -15.35 0.63
C GLU A 153 -8.43 -15.48 2.07
N ALA A 154 -7.68 -14.95 3.04
CA ALA A 154 -8.08 -14.92 4.44
C ALA A 154 -9.37 -14.11 4.66
N ALA A 155 -9.46 -12.93 4.06
CA ALA A 155 -10.66 -12.08 4.12
C ALA A 155 -11.89 -12.78 3.54
N ARG A 156 -11.75 -13.45 2.39
CA ARG A 156 -12.84 -14.24 1.77
C ARG A 156 -13.32 -15.36 2.68
N THR A 157 -12.40 -16.13 3.27
CA THR A 157 -12.74 -17.19 4.22
C THR A 157 -13.46 -16.64 5.45
N TRP A 158 -13.00 -15.52 6.00
CA TRP A 158 -13.67 -14.86 7.11
C TRP A 158 -15.09 -14.42 6.74
N LEU A 159 -15.28 -13.82 5.55
CA LEU A 159 -16.58 -13.39 5.03
C LEU A 159 -17.59 -14.56 4.92
N GLN A 160 -17.13 -15.69 4.38
CA GLN A 160 -17.93 -16.90 4.24
C GLN A 160 -18.38 -17.48 5.59
N ASN A 161 -17.56 -17.33 6.64
CA ASN A 161 -17.85 -17.86 7.97
C ASN A 161 -18.82 -16.99 8.80
N HIS A 162 -19.00 -15.71 8.44
CA HIS A 162 -19.76 -14.75 9.24
C HIS A 162 -21.13 -14.37 8.65
N GLY A 163 -21.55 -14.99 7.54
CA GLY A 163 -22.93 -14.90 7.05
C GLY A 163 -23.37 -13.51 6.58
N PHE A 164 -22.46 -12.73 5.98
CA PHE A 164 -22.80 -11.41 5.42
C PHE A 164 -23.76 -11.49 4.23
N ALA A 165 -24.44 -10.36 3.98
CA ALA A 165 -25.32 -10.21 2.83
C ALA A 165 -24.57 -10.42 1.49
N ALA A 166 -25.28 -10.99 0.50
CA ALA A 166 -24.71 -11.35 -0.80
C ALA A 166 -24.00 -10.17 -1.51
N PHE A 167 -24.52 -8.95 -1.38
CA PHE A 167 -23.92 -7.76 -1.99
C PHE A 167 -22.50 -7.47 -1.49
N VAL A 168 -22.14 -7.89 -0.26
CA VAL A 168 -20.78 -7.72 0.28
C VAL A 168 -19.80 -8.64 -0.46
N ASN A 169 -20.24 -9.84 -0.84
CA ASN A 169 -19.44 -10.76 -1.67
C ASN A 169 -19.30 -10.25 -3.12
N GLU A 170 -20.33 -9.59 -3.64
CA GLU A 170 -20.28 -8.96 -4.97
C GLU A 170 -19.29 -7.79 -4.99
N LEU A 171 -19.39 -6.86 -4.03
CA LEU A 171 -18.46 -5.74 -3.89
C LEU A 171 -17.00 -6.24 -3.76
N PHE A 172 -16.77 -7.24 -2.92
CA PHE A 172 -15.47 -7.90 -2.77
C PHE A 172 -14.91 -8.39 -4.11
N SER A 173 -15.77 -8.91 -4.98
CA SER A 173 -15.36 -9.52 -6.25
C SER A 173 -15.02 -8.52 -7.35
N GLU A 174 -15.49 -7.27 -7.22
CA GLU A 174 -15.34 -6.20 -8.21
C GLU A 174 -14.25 -5.19 -7.85
N LEU A 175 -13.86 -5.11 -6.57
CA LEU A 175 -12.85 -4.18 -6.10
C LEU A 175 -11.50 -4.38 -6.82
N PRO A 176 -10.89 -3.32 -7.39
CA PRO A 176 -9.58 -3.43 -8.00
C PRO A 176 -8.49 -3.72 -6.97
N TRP A 177 -7.60 -4.67 -7.26
CA TRP A 177 -6.63 -5.13 -6.27
C TRP A 177 -5.48 -4.15 -6.00
N GLN A 178 -5.21 -3.18 -6.89
CA GLN A 178 -4.27 -2.06 -6.66
C GLN A 178 -4.97 -0.70 -6.63
N LEU A 179 -6.20 -0.64 -6.11
CA LEU A 179 -6.89 0.63 -5.94
C LEU A 179 -6.18 1.49 -4.87
N ARG A 180 -5.70 2.66 -5.29
CA ARG A 180 -5.32 3.74 -4.36
C ARG A 180 -6.57 4.53 -4.04
N LEU A 181 -7.00 4.48 -2.78
CA LEU A 181 -8.10 5.29 -2.32
C LEU A 181 -7.61 6.76 -2.17
N PRO A 182 -8.52 7.75 -2.12
CA PRO A 182 -8.15 9.14 -1.82
C PRO A 182 -7.21 9.20 -0.61
N ARG A 183 -6.26 10.14 -0.56
CA ARG A 183 -5.10 10.13 0.37
C ARG A 183 -5.41 9.81 1.84
N ALA A 184 -6.61 10.14 2.34
CA ALA A 184 -7.03 9.88 3.71
C ALA A 184 -7.55 8.44 3.96
N MET A 185 -7.77 7.66 2.91
CA MET A 185 -8.40 6.35 2.94
C MET A 185 -7.42 5.19 2.68
N GLY A 186 -6.10 5.39 2.74
CA GLY A 186 -5.13 4.29 2.64
C GLY A 186 -5.17 3.52 1.32
N ASP A 187 -4.80 2.24 1.36
CA ASP A 187 -4.87 1.33 0.21
C ASP A 187 -6.01 0.31 0.34
N VAL A 188 -6.28 -0.41 -0.74
CA VAL A 188 -7.31 -1.45 -0.73
C VAL A 188 -6.96 -2.63 0.19
N MET A 189 -5.66 -2.90 0.45
CA MET A 189 -5.24 -3.96 1.37
C MET A 189 -5.64 -3.66 2.81
N ASP A 190 -5.59 -2.40 3.22
CA ASP A 190 -6.08 -1.96 4.52
C ASP A 190 -7.57 -2.29 4.70
N MET A 191 -8.36 -2.29 3.61
CA MET A 191 -9.78 -2.65 3.68
C MET A 191 -10.02 -4.11 4.08
N ALA A 192 -9.12 -5.03 3.70
CA ALA A 192 -9.23 -6.44 4.05
C ALA A 192 -9.21 -6.65 5.57
N ARG A 193 -8.68 -5.69 6.34
CA ARG A 193 -8.66 -5.75 7.80
C ARG A 193 -10.04 -5.67 8.43
N PHE A 194 -10.99 -4.97 7.81
CA PHE A 194 -12.40 -4.95 8.26
C PHE A 194 -13.09 -6.30 8.08
N LEU A 195 -12.48 -7.20 7.31
CA LEU A 195 -12.95 -8.56 7.03
C LEU A 195 -12.09 -9.58 7.79
N SER A 196 -11.77 -9.29 9.06
CA SER A 196 -10.94 -10.12 9.91
C SER A 196 -11.21 -9.88 11.39
N ASP A 197 -10.76 -10.81 12.24
CA ASP A 197 -10.80 -10.64 13.72
C ASP A 197 -9.62 -9.83 14.27
N ARG A 198 -8.84 -9.18 13.40
CA ARG A 198 -7.70 -8.36 13.82
C ARG A 198 -8.20 -7.00 14.32
N TRP A 199 -7.59 -6.51 15.40
CA TRP A 199 -7.75 -5.13 15.84
C TRP A 199 -7.55 -4.15 14.69
N LEU A 200 -8.36 -3.10 14.57
CA LEU A 200 -8.13 -2.03 13.59
C LEU A 200 -6.85 -1.25 13.94
N ASN A 201 -6.08 -0.82 12.94
CA ASN A 201 -4.95 0.09 13.11
C ASN A 201 -5.35 1.54 12.82
N ASP A 202 -4.37 2.43 12.99
CA ASP A 202 -4.46 3.86 12.72
C ASP A 202 -4.98 4.15 11.30
N VAL A 203 -4.54 3.37 10.30
CA VAL A 203 -4.98 3.54 8.90
C VAL A 203 -6.46 3.21 8.73
N ALA A 204 -6.91 2.07 9.27
CA ALA A 204 -8.31 1.68 9.23
C ALA A 204 -9.22 2.67 9.98
N LEU A 205 -8.78 3.22 11.11
CA LEU A 205 -9.55 4.27 11.79
C LEU A 205 -9.57 5.59 11.01
N SER A 206 -8.46 5.95 10.36
CA SER A 206 -8.41 7.15 9.52
C SER A 206 -9.35 7.02 8.31
N GLN A 207 -9.43 5.83 7.71
CA GLN A 207 -10.45 5.50 6.69
C GLN A 207 -11.88 5.72 7.20
N LEU A 208 -12.21 5.22 8.40
CA LEU A 208 -13.53 5.43 9.00
C LEU A 208 -13.81 6.91 9.26
N THR A 209 -12.82 7.69 9.72
CA THR A 209 -13.01 9.14 9.93
C THR A 209 -13.28 9.90 8.64
N GLU A 210 -12.66 9.52 7.52
CA GLU A 210 -12.95 10.12 6.22
C GLU A 210 -14.38 9.79 5.75
N LEU A 211 -14.85 8.56 5.97
CA LEU A 211 -16.24 8.19 5.66
C LEU A 211 -17.24 9.01 6.49
N ILE A 212 -16.97 9.22 7.78
CA ILE A 212 -17.81 10.05 8.66
C ILE A 212 -17.78 11.50 8.17
N ARG A 213 -16.60 12.04 7.85
CA ARG A 213 -16.44 13.41 7.32
C ARG A 213 -17.24 13.62 6.04
N GLY A 214 -17.18 12.66 5.10
CA GLY A 214 -17.99 12.70 3.88
C GLY A 214 -19.49 12.62 4.15
N SER A 215 -19.91 11.83 5.15
CA SER A 215 -21.33 11.64 5.51
C SER A 215 -21.94 12.82 6.25
N LEU A 216 -21.14 13.56 7.02
CA LEU A 216 -21.61 14.75 7.75
C LEU A 216 -21.91 15.92 6.81
N GLY A 217 -21.38 15.93 5.59
CA GLY A 217 -21.61 17.01 4.63
C GLY A 217 -20.91 18.32 5.04
N THR A 218 -20.84 19.27 4.10
CA THR A 218 -20.04 20.51 4.24
C THR A 218 -20.67 21.56 5.15
N GLU A 219 -21.95 21.42 5.49
CA GLU A 219 -22.70 22.41 6.29
C GLU A 219 -22.63 22.16 7.80
N THR A 220 -22.03 21.05 8.22
CA THR A 220 -21.89 20.76 9.65
C THR A 220 -20.78 21.58 10.29
N LYS A 221 -21.03 22.05 11.51
CA LYS A 221 -20.02 22.66 12.38
C LYS A 221 -19.21 21.61 13.16
N ILE A 222 -19.18 20.37 12.66
CA ILE A 222 -18.50 19.25 13.30
C ILE A 222 -17.20 19.01 12.53
N CYS A 223 -16.08 19.10 13.25
CA CYS A 223 -14.79 18.74 12.73
C CYS A 223 -14.51 17.27 13.07
N VAL A 224 -14.28 16.44 12.06
CA VAL A 224 -13.80 15.06 12.26
C VAL A 224 -12.32 15.06 11.97
N GLU A 225 -11.51 14.60 12.93
CA GLU A 225 -10.07 14.51 12.84
C GLU A 225 -9.60 13.06 12.94
N ASP A 226 -8.45 12.77 12.33
CA ASP A 226 -7.90 11.43 12.24
C ASP A 226 -7.04 11.04 13.47
N VAL A 227 -6.48 9.83 13.44
CA VAL A 227 -5.59 9.33 14.50
C VAL A 227 -4.28 10.13 14.58
N TYR A 228 -3.83 10.69 13.46
CA TYR A 228 -2.60 11.49 13.44
C TYR A 228 -2.78 12.80 14.21
N TRP A 229 -3.90 13.48 14.02
CA TRP A 229 -4.23 14.69 14.75
C TRP A 229 -4.32 14.46 16.27
N SER A 230 -5.00 13.38 16.70
CA SER A 230 -5.12 13.08 18.14
C SER A 230 -3.78 12.73 18.78
N ASN A 231 -2.91 12.01 18.06
CA ASN A 231 -1.53 11.76 18.48
C ASN A 231 -0.71 13.05 18.62
N LEU A 232 -0.85 14.01 17.70
CA LEU A 232 -0.19 15.32 17.81
C LEU A 232 -0.67 16.10 19.03
N MET A 233 -1.97 16.08 19.33
CA MET A 233 -2.53 16.71 20.52
C MET A 233 -1.99 16.09 21.81
N ILE A 234 -1.97 14.77 21.90
CA ILE A 234 -1.47 14.04 23.09
C ILE A 234 0.00 14.35 23.33
N ASP A 235 0.81 14.34 22.27
CA ASP A 235 2.24 14.64 22.36
C ASP A 235 2.49 16.08 22.80
N ALA A 236 1.71 17.03 22.26
CA ALA A 236 1.77 18.43 22.66
C ALA A 236 1.41 18.59 24.15
N TYR A 237 0.34 17.95 24.61
CA TYR A 237 -0.06 17.98 26.02
C TYR A 237 1.02 17.43 26.95
N LYS A 238 1.60 16.27 26.63
CA LYS A 238 2.66 15.64 27.43
C LYS A 238 3.96 16.43 27.48
N LYS A 239 4.24 17.22 26.45
CA LYS A 239 5.49 18.00 26.32
C LYS A 239 5.31 19.48 26.63
N ARG A 240 4.12 19.90 27.08
CA ARG A 240 3.79 21.31 27.35
C ARG A 240 4.78 21.98 28.31
N ASP A 241 5.17 21.26 29.36
CA ASP A 241 6.05 21.78 30.41
C ASP A 241 7.51 21.88 29.93
N ASN A 242 7.84 21.24 28.80
CA ASN A 242 9.16 21.28 28.16
C ASN A 242 9.23 22.31 27.02
N GLY A 243 8.29 23.26 26.94
CA GLY A 243 8.32 24.36 25.97
C GLY A 243 8.19 23.96 24.50
N HIS A 244 7.70 22.75 24.20
CA HIS A 244 7.54 22.31 22.82
C HIS A 244 6.35 23.01 22.15
N SER A 245 6.56 23.51 20.93
CA SER A 245 5.51 24.17 20.15
C SER A 245 4.43 23.17 19.74
N ILE A 246 3.17 23.55 19.91
CA ILE A 246 2.02 22.83 19.37
C ILE A 246 2.09 22.85 17.83
N SER A 247 1.76 21.73 17.20
CA SER A 247 1.69 21.64 15.73
C SER A 247 0.70 22.68 15.18
N ARG A 248 1.08 23.37 14.09
CA ARG A 248 0.20 24.31 13.38
C ARG A 248 -1.14 23.67 13.00
N TYR A 249 -1.13 22.37 12.71
CA TYR A 249 -2.35 21.64 12.36
C TYR A 249 -3.35 21.60 13.53
N VAL A 250 -2.86 21.31 14.74
CA VAL A 250 -3.68 21.33 15.96
C VAL A 250 -4.18 22.74 16.27
N ASN A 251 -3.32 23.75 16.14
CA ASN A 251 -3.71 25.16 16.36
C ASN A 251 -4.81 25.60 15.40
N THR A 252 -4.78 25.17 14.14
CA THR A 252 -5.80 25.54 13.15
C THR A 252 -7.18 25.04 13.55
N VAL A 253 -7.28 23.83 14.13
CA VAL A 253 -8.55 23.31 14.66
C VAL A 253 -8.98 24.11 15.89
N GLY A 254 -8.05 24.45 16.78
CA GLY A 254 -8.31 25.30 17.94
C GLY A 254 -8.85 26.69 17.58
N GLU A 255 -8.24 27.36 16.60
CA GLU A 255 -8.68 28.67 16.09
C GLU A 255 -10.11 28.59 15.52
N ARG A 256 -10.42 27.53 14.77
CA ARG A 256 -11.77 27.29 14.22
C ARG A 256 -12.83 26.94 15.27
N LEU A 257 -12.42 26.38 16.42
CA LEU A 257 -13.33 26.23 17.55
C LEU A 257 -13.58 27.57 18.23
N GLN A 258 -12.53 28.39 18.36
CA GLN A 258 -12.61 29.70 19.01
C GLN A 258 -13.47 30.70 18.23
N ASP A 259 -13.38 30.71 16.90
CA ASP A 259 -14.16 31.60 16.04
C ASP A 259 -15.59 31.09 15.75
N GLY A 260 -15.95 29.89 16.24
CA GLY A 260 -17.27 29.29 16.07
C GLY A 260 -17.54 28.69 14.69
N THR A 261 -16.49 28.55 13.85
CA THR A 261 -16.53 27.75 12.61
C THR A 261 -16.87 26.29 12.94
N TYR A 262 -16.25 25.75 13.98
CA TYR A 262 -16.56 24.45 14.55
C TYR A 262 -17.15 24.59 15.95
N THR A 263 -18.14 23.77 16.25
CA THR A 263 -18.75 23.64 17.58
C THR A 263 -18.40 22.33 18.26
N GLN A 264 -17.93 21.35 17.47
CA GLN A 264 -17.57 20.03 17.96
C GLN A 264 -16.33 19.49 17.23
N VAL A 265 -15.53 18.70 17.94
CA VAL A 265 -14.46 17.88 17.37
C VAL A 265 -14.69 16.42 17.72
N LEU A 266 -14.62 15.55 16.71
CA LEU A 266 -14.66 14.10 16.84
C LEU A 266 -13.33 13.52 16.39
N CYS A 267 -12.68 12.69 17.22
CA CYS A 267 -11.48 11.97 16.79
C CYS A 267 -11.32 10.62 17.49
N PRO A 268 -10.72 9.63 16.82
CA PRO A 268 -10.28 8.39 17.46
C PRO A 268 -9.02 8.62 18.29
N VAL A 269 -8.97 8.00 19.46
CA VAL A 269 -7.84 8.06 20.38
C VAL A 269 -7.44 6.65 20.80
N SER A 270 -6.14 6.35 20.72
CA SER A 270 -5.57 5.12 21.26
C SER A 270 -5.33 5.29 22.77
N VAL A 271 -5.80 4.35 23.57
CA VAL A 271 -5.64 4.37 25.04
C VAL A 271 -5.08 3.05 25.56
N HIS A 272 -4.46 3.10 26.73
CA HIS A 272 -4.26 1.91 27.55
C HIS A 272 -5.46 1.73 28.47
N PHE A 273 -6.20 0.65 28.23
CA PHE A 273 -7.34 0.22 29.00
C PHE A 273 -7.06 -1.13 29.65
N ASN A 274 -7.15 -1.20 30.98
CA ASN A 274 -7.24 -2.44 31.73
C ASN A 274 -8.22 -2.24 32.91
N ALA A 275 -8.50 -3.30 33.68
CA ALA A 275 -9.49 -3.24 34.76
C ALA A 275 -9.20 -2.20 35.86
N GLN A 276 -7.99 -1.63 35.90
CA GLN A 276 -7.50 -0.77 36.99
C GLN A 276 -7.02 0.60 36.49
N ILE A 277 -6.66 0.73 35.23
CA ILE A 277 -5.98 1.90 34.67
C ILE A 277 -6.56 2.23 33.30
N ASN A 278 -7.05 3.46 33.19
CA ASN A 278 -7.38 4.10 31.93
C ASN A 278 -6.41 5.26 31.74
N SER A 279 -5.49 5.16 30.78
CA SER A 279 -4.44 6.16 30.61
C SER A 279 -4.06 6.36 29.14
N LEU A 280 -3.45 7.52 28.84
CA LEU A 280 -2.84 7.76 27.54
C LEU A 280 -1.58 6.90 27.38
N PRO A 281 -1.37 6.26 26.22
CA PRO A 281 -0.27 5.32 26.03
C PRO A 281 1.07 6.06 26.06
N VAL A 282 2.12 5.48 26.67
CA VAL A 282 3.44 6.13 26.77
C VAL A 282 4.05 6.34 25.38
N ASN A 283 3.93 5.36 24.47
CA ASN A 283 4.61 5.34 23.17
C ASN A 283 3.65 5.29 21.96
N ARG A 284 2.55 6.06 21.98
CA ARG A 284 1.46 6.08 20.96
C ARG A 284 0.73 4.74 20.74
N ASN A 285 1.27 3.64 21.22
CA ASN A 285 0.69 2.31 21.13
C ASN A 285 -0.26 2.08 22.32
N GLY A 286 -1.56 2.25 22.11
CA GLY A 286 -2.59 1.77 23.03
C GLY A 286 -3.01 0.33 22.72
N ASN A 287 -3.83 -0.25 23.61
CA ASN A 287 -4.45 -1.56 23.43
C ASN A 287 -5.97 -1.47 23.23
N HIS A 288 -6.51 -0.25 23.14
CA HIS A 288 -7.93 0.00 22.95
C HIS A 288 -8.14 1.30 22.16
N TRP A 289 -9.26 1.37 21.44
CA TRP A 289 -9.67 2.54 20.68
C TRP A 289 -10.90 3.17 21.34
N VAL A 290 -10.87 4.48 21.53
CA VAL A 290 -12.02 5.25 22.01
C VAL A 290 -12.33 6.39 21.05
N ALA A 291 -13.59 6.76 20.95
CA ALA A 291 -14.01 7.97 20.26
C ALA A 291 -14.06 9.12 21.27
N LEU A 292 -13.31 10.19 21.00
CA LEU A 292 -13.37 11.44 21.74
C LEU A 292 -14.29 12.41 21.00
N ALA A 293 -15.27 12.95 21.72
CA ALA A 293 -16.13 14.03 21.25
C ALA A 293 -15.97 15.23 22.19
N ILE A 294 -15.51 16.35 21.65
CA ILE A 294 -15.39 17.62 22.36
C ILE A 294 -16.53 18.52 21.86
N ASP A 295 -17.42 18.92 22.76
CA ASP A 295 -18.49 19.89 22.48
C ASP A 295 -18.17 21.19 23.23
N VAL A 296 -17.85 22.25 22.49
CA VAL A 296 -17.48 23.55 23.09
C VAL A 296 -18.69 24.45 23.35
N VAL A 297 -19.88 24.07 22.87
CA VAL A 297 -21.14 24.80 23.11
C VAL A 297 -21.75 24.36 24.43
N LYS A 298 -21.63 23.07 24.77
CA LYS A 298 -21.95 22.55 26.09
C LYS A 298 -20.77 22.82 27.03
N GLN A 299 -20.74 23.98 27.67
CA GLN A 299 -19.90 24.15 28.85
C GLN A 299 -20.28 23.06 29.86
N HIS A 300 -19.40 22.08 30.03
CA HIS A 300 -19.58 21.04 31.02
C HIS A 300 -19.56 21.72 32.40
N PRO A 301 -20.47 21.39 33.34
CA PRO A 301 -20.65 22.11 34.62
C PRO A 301 -19.43 22.17 35.55
N TRP A 302 -18.29 21.64 35.14
CA TRP A 302 -17.06 21.42 35.90
C TRP A 302 -15.99 22.44 35.47
N ALA A 303 -16.25 23.23 34.44
CA ALA A 303 -15.39 24.30 33.93
C ALA A 303 -15.72 25.68 34.56
N GLN A 304 -16.42 25.69 35.70
CA GLN A 304 -16.72 26.89 36.49
C GLN A 304 -15.89 26.95 37.79
N ASP A 305 -14.57 26.74 37.67
CA ASP A 305 -13.62 27.00 38.75
C ASP A 305 -12.49 27.91 38.24
#